data_AF-A0A9D2MR82-F1
#
_entry.id   AF-A0A9D2MR82-F1
#
_cell.length_a   1.000
_cell.length_b   1.000
_cell.length_c   1.000
_cell.angle_alpha   90.00
_cell.angle_beta   90.00
_cell.angle_gamma   90.00
#
_symmetry.space_group_name_H-M   'P 1'
#
loop_
_entity.id
_entity.type
_entity.pdbx_description
1 polymer ?
#
loop_
_entity_poly.entity_id
_entity_poly.type
_entity_poly.pdbx_seq_one_letter_code
_entity_poly.pdbx_strand_id
1 'polypeptide(L)'
;MNLVITMSRRFGTGASIIAKELSERLDVPVYDKAYIEEQLSGHRYENEAEAIRQLAEKPCIILGRCASDILKDQSNVINIFVRADKPDRVRRIMQKEGLSYEEAREKVERTDEKRSAYYHEHTGRTWGDVNDYHIILDTSELGVENCADILMRYFRKLDYI
;
A
#
# COMPACT_ATOMS: atom_id res chain seq x y z
N MET A 1 -7.89 -10.89 17.42
CA MET A 1 -7.63 -9.46 17.25
C MET A 1 -7.74 -9.15 15.76
N ASN A 2 -8.46 -8.11 15.34
CA ASN A 2 -8.70 -7.86 13.90
C ASN A 2 -7.58 -7.01 13.30
N LEU A 3 -6.48 -7.62 12.84
CA LEU A 3 -5.39 -6.88 12.21
C LEU A 3 -5.81 -6.32 10.84
N VAL A 4 -5.71 -5.00 10.67
CA VAL A 4 -5.85 -4.33 9.38
C VAL A 4 -4.51 -3.76 8.96
N ILE A 5 -4.09 -4.00 7.72
CA ILE A 5 -2.83 -3.51 7.18
C ILE A 5 -3.13 -2.49 6.10
N THR A 6 -2.55 -1.30 6.19
CA THR A 6 -2.58 -0.36 5.06
C THR A 6 -1.19 -0.29 4.41
N MET A 7 -1.15 -0.25 3.08
CA MET A 7 0.11 -0.16 2.35
C MET A 7 0.10 1.02 1.37
N SER A 8 0.79 2.08 1.77
CA SER A 8 1.23 3.15 0.88
C SER A 8 2.55 2.77 0.19
N ARG A 9 2.81 3.31 -1.00
CA ARG A 9 3.98 2.89 -1.80
C ARG A 9 4.32 3.80 -2.96
N ARG A 10 5.61 3.96 -3.22
CA ARG A 10 6.07 4.44 -4.53
C ARG A 10 5.76 3.43 -5.64
N PHE A 11 5.61 3.89 -6.88
CA PHE A 11 5.35 3.02 -8.03
C PHE A 11 6.58 2.19 -8.39
N GLY A 12 6.38 0.93 -8.78
CA GLY A 12 7.47 0.00 -9.11
C GLY A 12 8.19 -0.64 -7.91
N THR A 13 7.64 -0.52 -6.70
CA THR A 13 8.27 -1.07 -5.47
C THR A 13 8.04 -2.56 -5.23
N GLY A 14 7.07 -3.17 -5.90
CA GLY A 14 6.68 -4.56 -5.61
C GLY A 14 5.69 -4.72 -4.45
N ALA A 15 5.15 -3.63 -3.90
CA ALA A 15 4.19 -3.67 -2.79
C ALA A 15 2.98 -4.59 -3.03
N SER A 16 2.46 -4.69 -4.26
CA SER A 16 1.35 -5.59 -4.58
C SER A 16 1.73 -7.08 -4.45
N ILE A 17 3.00 -7.43 -4.67
CA ILE A 17 3.50 -8.80 -4.49
C ILE A 17 3.57 -9.11 -2.98
N ILE A 18 4.11 -8.17 -2.19
CA ILE A 18 4.16 -8.27 -0.72
C ILE A 18 2.75 -8.43 -0.15
N ALA A 19 1.79 -7.62 -0.61
CA ALA A 19 0.40 -7.68 -0.16
C ALA A 19 -0.26 -9.01 -0.49
N LYS A 20 0.00 -9.57 -1.68
CA LYS A 20 -0.51 -10.89 -2.07
C LYS A 20 0.07 -11.99 -1.18
N GLU A 21 1.38 -11.98 -0.95
CA GLU A 21 2.05 -12.96 -0.09
C GLU A 21 1.51 -12.90 1.36
N LEU A 22 1.31 -11.69 1.90
CA LEU A 22 0.70 -11.51 3.23
C LEU A 22 -0.74 -11.99 3.27
N SER A 23 -1.53 -11.71 2.23
CA SER A 23 -2.92 -12.15 2.10
C SER A 23 -3.03 -13.67 2.18
N GLU A 24 -2.18 -14.40 1.45
CA GLU A 24 -2.15 -15.86 1.46
C GLU A 24 -1.74 -16.43 2.84
N ARG A 25 -0.77 -15.80 3.51
CA ARG A 25 -0.27 -16.25 4.82
C ARG A 25 -1.22 -15.96 5.99
N LEU A 26 -1.96 -14.85 5.89
CA LEU A 26 -2.88 -14.40 6.93
C LEU A 26 -4.33 -14.82 6.68
N ASP A 27 -4.62 -15.37 5.50
CA ASP A 27 -5.97 -15.68 5.02
C ASP A 27 -6.91 -14.47 5.10
N VAL A 28 -6.45 -13.33 4.56
CA VAL A 28 -7.20 -12.06 4.55
C VAL A 28 -7.26 -11.44 3.15
N PRO A 29 -8.35 -10.75 2.78
CA PRO A 29 -8.48 -10.14 1.45
C PRO A 29 -7.57 -8.92 1.26
N VAL A 30 -7.22 -8.65 0.00
CA VAL A 30 -6.57 -7.42 -0.44
C VAL A 30 -7.57 -6.54 -1.18
N TYR A 31 -7.73 -5.30 -0.72
CA TYR A 31 -8.54 -4.28 -1.38
C TYR A 31 -7.64 -3.21 -1.98
N ASP A 32 -7.72 -3.04 -3.29
CA ASP A 32 -6.98 -2.02 -4.01
C ASP A 32 -7.91 -0.96 -4.62
N LYS A 33 -7.33 -0.10 -5.44
CA LYS A 33 -8.05 0.97 -6.13
C LYS A 33 -9.22 0.41 -6.96
N ALA A 34 -9.00 -0.64 -7.74
CA ALA A 34 -9.99 -1.16 -8.67
C ALA A 34 -11.19 -1.75 -7.92
N TYR A 35 -10.92 -2.52 -6.85
CA TYR A 35 -11.99 -3.05 -6.01
C TYR A 35 -12.85 -1.94 -5.41
N ILE A 36 -12.23 -0.91 -4.81
CA ILE A 36 -12.98 0.19 -4.16
C ILE A 36 -13.82 0.95 -5.19
N GLU A 37 -13.27 1.23 -6.38
CA GLU A 37 -14.00 1.93 -7.46
C GLU A 37 -15.19 1.11 -8.00
N GLU A 38 -15.05 -0.21 -8.10
CA GLU A 38 -16.15 -1.09 -8.48
C GLU A 38 -17.29 -1.05 -7.44
N GLN A 39 -16.96 -1.12 -6.15
CA GLN A 39 -17.98 -1.09 -5.10
C GLN A 39 -18.71 0.28 -5.03
N LEU A 40 -18.00 1.38 -5.31
CA LEU A 40 -18.61 2.71 -5.42
C LEU A 40 -19.53 2.83 -6.64
N SER A 41 -19.08 2.32 -7.79
CA SER A 41 -19.91 2.28 -9.01
C SER A 41 -21.17 1.43 -8.81
N GLY A 42 -21.06 0.37 -8.01
CA GLY A 42 -22.19 -0.46 -7.58
C GLY A 42 -23.06 0.18 -6.49
N HIS A 43 -22.80 1.42 -6.08
CA HIS A 43 -23.53 2.15 -5.03
C HIS A 43 -23.58 1.41 -3.68
N ARG A 44 -22.56 0.57 -3.40
CA ARG A 44 -22.45 -0.15 -2.13
C ARG A 44 -21.93 0.74 -0.99
N TYR A 45 -21.20 1.78 -1.33
CA TYR A 45 -20.68 2.80 -0.42
C TYR A 45 -20.95 4.18 -1.01
N GLU A 46 -21.12 5.20 -0.18
CA GLU A 46 -21.32 6.59 -0.61
C GLU A 46 -20.01 7.23 -1.07
N ASN A 47 -18.90 6.89 -0.41
CA ASN A 47 -17.57 7.42 -0.72
C ASN A 47 -16.44 6.48 -0.26
N GLU A 48 -15.20 6.81 -0.67
CA GLU A 48 -14.01 6.00 -0.39
C GLU A 48 -13.70 5.87 1.11
N ALA A 49 -13.91 6.94 1.89
CA ALA A 49 -13.62 6.91 3.32
C ALA A 49 -14.57 5.97 4.05
N GLU A 50 -15.86 5.98 3.69
CA GLU A 50 -16.83 5.02 4.19
C GLU A 50 -16.46 3.59 3.77
N ALA A 51 -16.16 3.35 2.50
CA ALA A 51 -15.75 2.04 2.01
C ALA A 51 -14.56 1.48 2.80
N ILE A 52 -13.52 2.29 2.99
CA ILE A 52 -12.32 1.90 3.73
C ILE A 52 -12.64 1.55 5.20
N ARG A 53 -13.46 2.36 5.88
CA ARG A 53 -13.85 2.09 7.26
C ARG A 53 -14.65 0.79 7.38
N GLN A 54 -15.63 0.57 6.50
CA GLN A 54 -16.45 -0.65 6.52
C GLN A 54 -15.63 -1.90 6.17
N LEU A 55 -14.71 -1.81 5.20
CA LEU A 55 -13.82 -2.93 4.87
C LEU A 55 -12.88 -3.28 6.04
N ALA A 56 -12.43 -2.28 6.79
CA ALA A 56 -11.55 -2.43 7.96
C ALA A 56 -12.25 -2.98 9.21
N GLU A 57 -13.58 -3.18 9.20
CA GLU A 57 -14.27 -3.88 10.30
C GLU A 57 -13.83 -5.34 10.43
N LYS A 58 -13.28 -5.91 9.35
CA LYS A 58 -12.70 -7.26 9.29
C LYS A 58 -11.20 -7.20 8.96
N PRO A 59 -10.42 -8.23 9.34
CA PRO A 59 -9.02 -8.33 8.95
C PRO A 59 -8.86 -8.23 7.42
N CYS A 60 -7.98 -7.33 6.97
CA CYS A 60 -7.75 -7.10 5.54
C CYS A 60 -6.45 -6.33 5.28
N ILE A 61 -6.07 -6.27 4.01
CA ILE A 61 -4.97 -5.42 3.52
C ILE A 61 -5.56 -4.39 2.54
N ILE A 62 -5.28 -3.10 2.74
CA ILE A 62 -5.77 -2.00 1.90
C ILE A 62 -4.61 -1.27 1.22
N LEU A 63 -4.62 -1.20 -0.12
CA LEU A 63 -3.54 -0.62 -0.91
C LEU A 63 -3.78 0.85 -1.30
N GLY A 64 -3.40 1.78 -0.43
CA GLY A 64 -3.45 3.23 -0.69
C GLY A 64 -4.81 3.84 -0.42
N ARG A 65 -5.31 4.69 -1.34
CA ARG A 65 -6.60 5.41 -1.20
C ARG A 65 -6.73 6.19 0.13
N CYS A 66 -5.62 6.76 0.60
CA CYS A 66 -5.54 7.44 1.89
C CYS A 66 -5.93 6.59 3.10
N ALA A 67 -5.98 5.25 2.98
CA ALA A 67 -6.38 4.37 4.08
C ALA A 67 -5.52 4.56 5.33
N SER A 68 -4.23 4.88 5.17
CA SER A 68 -3.34 5.19 6.29
C SER A 68 -3.80 6.39 7.11
N ASP A 69 -4.35 7.42 6.48
CA ASP A 69 -4.86 8.60 7.18
C ASP A 69 -6.30 8.40 7.67
N ILE A 70 -7.15 7.77 6.86
CA ILE A 70 -8.56 7.48 7.19
C ILE A 70 -8.70 6.61 8.45
N LEU A 71 -7.75 5.69 8.64
CA LEU A 71 -7.76 4.69 9.72
C LEU A 71 -6.73 5.00 10.83
N LYS A 72 -6.09 6.18 10.82
CA LYS A 72 -4.94 6.49 11.70
C LYS A 72 -5.21 6.38 13.20
N ASP A 73 -6.45 6.57 13.63
CA ASP A 73 -6.84 6.56 15.05
C ASP A 73 -7.27 5.16 15.53
N GLN A 74 -7.18 4.13 14.68
CA GLN A 74 -7.54 2.76 15.03
C GLN A 74 -6.32 1.99 15.54
N SER A 75 -6.43 1.41 16.74
CA SER A 75 -5.34 0.70 17.40
C SER A 75 -4.99 -0.65 16.75
N ASN A 76 -5.87 -1.20 15.92
CA ASN A 76 -5.70 -2.48 15.23
C ASN A 76 -5.18 -2.31 13.78
N VAL A 77 -4.72 -1.12 13.42
CA VAL A 77 -4.24 -0.78 12.07
C VAL A 77 -2.73 -0.59 12.05
N ILE A 78 -2.06 -1.30 11.15
CA ILE A 78 -0.63 -1.10 10.87
C ILE A 78 -0.46 -0.44 9.50
N ASN A 79 -0.10 0.84 9.52
CA ASN A 79 0.33 1.61 8.34
C ASN A 79 1.76 1.31 7.91
N ILE A 80 1.92 0.84 6.66
CA ILE A 80 3.19 0.47 6.05
C ILE A 80 3.44 1.34 4.82
N PHE A 81 4.67 1.84 4.66
CA PHE A 81 5.12 2.49 3.43
C PHE A 81 6.19 1.64 2.74
N VAL A 82 6.00 1.34 1.47
CA VAL A 82 7.00 0.63 0.67
C VAL A 82 7.73 1.60 -0.27
N ARG A 83 9.05 1.67 -0.13
CA ARG A 83 9.95 2.41 -1.01
C ARG A 83 10.95 1.50 -1.70
N ALA A 84 11.64 2.11 -2.65
CA ALA A 84 12.77 1.57 -3.38
C ALA A 84 13.46 2.75 -4.07
N ASP A 85 14.72 2.54 -4.42
CA ASP A 85 15.45 3.46 -5.26
C ASP A 85 14.87 3.49 -6.66
N LYS A 86 14.94 4.69 -7.25
CA LYS A 86 14.30 4.97 -8.53
C LYS A 86 14.82 4.05 -9.66
N PRO A 87 16.14 3.76 -9.78
CA PRO A 87 16.63 2.83 -10.80
C PRO A 87 16.03 1.42 -10.68
N ASP A 88 15.87 0.88 -9.48
CA ASP A 88 15.25 -0.44 -9.27
C ASP A 88 13.78 -0.46 -9.69
N ARG A 89 13.05 0.60 -9.32
CA ARG A 89 11.65 0.76 -9.70
C ARG A 89 11.49 0.83 -11.21
N VAL A 90 12.33 1.62 -11.89
CA VAL A 90 12.32 1.74 -13.35
C VAL A 90 12.61 0.38 -13.99
N ARG A 91 13.66 -0.33 -13.57
CA ARG A 91 13.97 -1.68 -14.08
C ARG A 91 12.80 -2.65 -13.91
N ARG A 92 12.16 -2.68 -12.75
CA ARG A 92 10.99 -3.55 -12.50
C ARG A 92 9.82 -3.20 -13.42
N ILE A 93 9.55 -1.92 -13.67
CA ILE A 93 8.48 -1.49 -14.57
C ILE A 93 8.81 -1.81 -16.03
N MET A 94 10.06 -1.61 -16.46
CA MET A 94 10.52 -2.03 -17.80
C MET A 94 10.25 -3.51 -18.03
N GLN A 95 10.69 -4.37 -17.11
CA GLN A 95 10.53 -5.82 -17.24
C GLN A 95 9.06 -6.25 -17.19
N LYS A 96 8.27 -5.64 -16.31
CA LYS A 96 6.86 -5.98 -16.11
C LYS A 96 6.01 -5.63 -17.33
N GLU A 97 6.29 -4.50 -17.98
CA GLU A 97 5.42 -3.93 -19.01
C GLU A 97 6.04 -3.89 -20.42
N GLY A 98 7.30 -4.34 -20.57
CA GLY A 98 8.00 -4.34 -21.85
C GLY A 98 8.36 -2.93 -22.35
N LEU A 99 8.52 -1.97 -21.44
CA LEU A 99 8.79 -0.56 -21.76
C LEU A 99 10.29 -0.29 -21.91
N SER A 100 10.63 0.74 -22.70
CA SER A 100 11.97 1.33 -22.69
C SER A 100 12.28 1.98 -21.33
N TYR A 101 13.57 2.27 -21.09
CA TYR A 101 13.99 2.97 -19.88
C TYR A 101 13.27 4.31 -19.70
N GLU A 102 13.15 5.08 -20.78
CA GLU A 102 12.59 6.43 -20.71
C GLU A 102 11.07 6.39 -20.45
N GLU A 103 10.33 5.52 -21.15
CA GLU A 103 8.90 5.33 -20.90
C GLU A 103 8.63 4.86 -19.47
N ALA A 104 9.43 3.92 -18.96
CA ALA A 104 9.31 3.43 -17.59
C ALA A 104 9.65 4.52 -16.57
N ARG A 105 10.71 5.31 -16.80
CA ARG A 105 11.11 6.44 -15.95
C ARG A 105 10.01 7.49 -15.85
N GLU A 106 9.48 7.95 -16.98
CA GLU A 106 8.37 8.90 -17.03
C GLU A 106 7.12 8.35 -16.35
N LYS A 107 6.78 7.08 -16.59
CA LYS A 107 5.63 6.44 -15.94
C LYS A 107 5.80 6.40 -14.43
N VAL A 108 6.99 6.08 -13.94
CA VAL A 108 7.34 6.01 -12.52
C VAL A 108 7.20 7.38 -11.85
N GLU A 109 7.73 8.43 -12.46
CA GLU A 109 7.63 9.81 -11.97
C GLU A 109 6.18 10.29 -11.94
N ARG A 110 5.50 10.24 -13.08
CA ARG A 110 4.11 10.69 -13.23
C ARG A 110 3.16 9.98 -12.27
N THR A 111 3.40 8.68 -12.00
CA THR A 111 2.54 7.92 -11.08
C THR A 111 2.76 8.33 -9.62
N ASP A 112 4.02 8.57 -9.23
CA ASP A 112 4.33 9.06 -7.88
C ASP A 112 3.79 10.48 -7.66
N GLU A 113 3.94 11.38 -8.64
CA GLU A 113 3.38 12.74 -8.60
C GLU A 113 1.86 12.70 -8.42
N LYS A 114 1.16 11.89 -9.21
CA LYS A 114 -0.30 11.71 -9.08
C LYS A 114 -0.69 11.18 -7.70
N ARG A 115 0.04 10.23 -7.15
CA ARG A 115 -0.23 9.68 -5.81
C ARG A 115 0.01 10.70 -4.71
N SER A 116 1.10 11.48 -4.84
CA SER A 116 1.42 12.55 -3.89
C SER A 116 0.36 13.65 -3.92
N ALA A 117 -0.03 14.11 -5.11
CA ALA A 117 -1.07 15.13 -5.27
C ALA A 117 -2.41 14.66 -4.71
N TYR A 118 -2.85 13.45 -5.08
CA TYR A 118 -4.07 12.85 -4.56
C TYR A 118 -4.05 12.75 -3.03
N TYR A 119 -2.96 12.26 -2.43
CA TYR A 119 -2.86 12.15 -0.97
C TYR A 119 -2.93 13.53 -0.29
N HIS A 120 -2.21 14.51 -0.83
CA HIS A 120 -2.20 15.87 -0.27
C HIS A 120 -3.57 16.55 -0.38
N GLU A 121 -4.23 16.45 -1.53
CA GLU A 121 -5.57 17.01 -1.76
C GLU A 121 -6.61 16.45 -0.77
N HIS A 122 -6.52 15.17 -0.44
CA HIS A 122 -7.52 14.49 0.39
C HIS A 122 -7.21 14.51 1.89
N THR A 123 -5.94 14.72 2.29
CA THR A 123 -5.53 14.62 3.70
C THR A 123 -4.86 15.89 4.24
N GLY A 124 -4.44 16.80 3.36
CA GLY A 124 -3.59 17.95 3.71
C GLY A 124 -2.15 17.58 4.11
N ARG A 125 -1.78 16.29 4.08
CA ARG A 125 -0.50 15.78 4.56
C ARG A 125 0.52 15.53 3.44
N THR A 126 1.77 15.33 3.83
CA THR A 126 2.86 14.97 2.93
C THR A 126 2.91 13.46 2.73
N TRP A 127 2.79 13.02 1.47
CA TRP A 127 2.87 11.60 1.15
C TRP A 127 4.27 11.04 1.39
N GLY A 128 4.37 10.03 2.26
CA GLY A 128 5.64 9.42 2.63
C GLY A 128 6.38 10.14 3.77
N ASP A 129 5.71 11.00 4.54
CA ASP A 129 6.23 11.49 5.82
C ASP A 129 6.49 10.30 6.76
N VAL A 130 7.68 10.24 7.33
CA VAL A 130 8.10 9.12 8.19
C VAL A 130 7.28 9.00 9.47
N ASN A 131 6.60 10.07 9.89
CA ASN A 131 5.79 10.09 11.09
C ASN A 131 4.37 9.50 10.89
N ASP A 132 3.94 9.30 9.64
CA ASP A 132 2.60 8.79 9.31
C ASP A 132 2.55 7.24 9.17
N TYR A 133 3.68 6.54 9.32
CA TYR A 133 3.79 5.09 9.11
C TYR A 133 4.50 4.40 10.27
N HIS A 134 4.03 3.20 10.62
CA HIS A 134 4.68 2.37 11.63
C HIS A 134 5.93 1.66 11.08
N ILE A 135 5.93 1.34 9.78
CA ILE A 135 7.04 0.68 9.11
C ILE A 135 7.26 1.29 7.73
N ILE A 136 8.53 1.53 7.40
CA ILE A 136 8.97 1.84 6.05
C ILE A 136 9.89 0.72 5.56
N LEU A 137 9.50 0.05 4.49
CA LEU A 137 10.28 -1.03 3.87
C LEU A 137 11.01 -0.51 2.63
N ASP A 138 12.31 -0.77 2.56
CA ASP A 138 13.11 -0.51 1.36
C ASP A 138 13.36 -1.79 0.58
N THR A 139 12.64 -1.97 -0.53
CA THR A 139 12.77 -3.16 -1.38
C THR A 139 13.97 -3.14 -2.30
N SER A 140 14.75 -2.05 -2.37
CA SER A 140 16.05 -2.06 -3.04
C SER A 140 17.07 -2.83 -2.21
N GLU A 141 17.07 -2.61 -0.89
CA GLU A 141 17.97 -3.27 0.06
C GLU A 141 17.46 -4.66 0.45
N LEU A 142 16.17 -4.77 0.76
CA LEU A 142 15.62 -6.00 1.36
C LEU A 142 15.27 -7.07 0.33
N GLY A 143 15.09 -6.72 -0.94
CA GLY A 143 14.36 -7.58 -1.88
C GLY A 143 12.85 -7.63 -1.57
N VAL A 144 12.03 -7.90 -2.59
CA VAL A 144 10.57 -7.90 -2.44
C VAL A 144 10.11 -9.15 -1.67
N GLU A 145 10.75 -10.28 -1.95
CA GLU A 145 10.50 -11.61 -1.41
C GLU A 145 10.70 -11.68 0.11
N ASN A 146 11.67 -10.94 0.67
CA ASN A 146 11.96 -10.97 2.11
C ASN A 146 11.02 -10.08 2.94
N CYS A 147 10.29 -9.17 2.30
CA CYS A 147 9.46 -8.19 3.01
C CYS A 147 8.30 -8.83 3.77
N ALA A 148 7.67 -9.86 3.21
CA ALA A 148 6.57 -10.55 3.89
C ALA A 148 7.06 -11.24 5.18
N ASP A 149 8.24 -11.88 5.15
CA ASP A 149 8.83 -12.50 6.33
C ASP A 149 9.13 -11.50 7.45
N ILE A 150 9.68 -10.33 7.08
CA ILE A 150 9.96 -9.25 8.02
C ILE A 150 8.67 -8.77 8.69
N LEU A 151 7.62 -8.54 7.89
CA LEU A 151 6.33 -8.08 8.40
C LEU A 151 5.65 -9.14 9.27
N MET A 152 5.69 -10.41 8.88
CA MET A 152 5.14 -11.50 9.71
C MET A 152 5.86 -11.60 11.07
N ARG A 153 7.18 -11.41 11.11
CA ARG A 153 7.93 -11.36 12.39
C ARG A 153 7.52 -10.15 13.24
N TYR A 154 7.33 -8.99 12.61
CA TYR A 154 6.86 -7.80 13.29
C TYR A 154 5.46 -7.98 13.89
N PHE A 155 4.52 -8.55 13.12
CA PHE A 155 3.15 -8.80 13.58
C PHE A 155 3.12 -9.77 14.77
N ARG A 156 3.91 -10.85 14.73
CA ARG A 156 4.06 -11.77 15.88
C ARG A 156 4.66 -11.08 17.10
N LYS A 157 5.66 -10.21 16.91
CA LYS A 157 6.31 -9.50 18.02
C LYS A 157 5.37 -8.56 18.77
N LEU A 158 4.32 -8.09 18.10
CA LEU A 158 3.29 -7.22 18.66
C LEU A 158 1.99 -7.98 18.98
N ASP A 159 2.04 -9.32 19.01
CA ASP A 159 0.92 -10.20 19.38
C ASP A 159 -0.35 -10.03 18.50
N TYR A 160 -0.18 -9.58 17.25
CA TYR A 160 -1.30 -9.54 16.29
C TYR A 160 -1.66 -10.92 15.72
N ILE A 161 -0.66 -11.81 15.64
CA ILE A 161 -0.74 -13.18 15.09
C ILE A 161 0.17 -14.14 15.85
#